data_AF-A0A9D9C805-F1
#
_entry.id   AF-A0A9D9C805-F1
#
_cell.length_a   1.000
_cell.length_b   1.000
_cell.length_c   1.000
_cell.angle_alpha   90.00
_cell.angle_beta   90.00
_cell.angle_gamma   90.00
#
_symmetry.space_group_name_H-M   'P 1'
#
loop_
_entity.id
_entity.type
_entity.pdbx_description
1 polymer ?
#
loop_
_entity_poly.entity_id
_entity_poly.type
_entity_poly.pdbx_seq_one_letter_code
_entity_poly.pdbx_strand_id
1 'polypeptide(L)'
;SVSLSMRLRNNSKYKVVGFCSRSEHVKRYKTEDVPVFQYDSEEKFAKALRLNHVRAILFPTAFDVQKEENRLLKICESQKIKVLIAPPIDEFGNQKGVSAIREVEVEDILNRPEININMEAVKGMLKDKTIMVTGAAGSIGSEICRQLVKVGAGRIVAYEQAETPMHNLQLEFRDKFPHQRFDCIVGDVLNKDRLNAIFEQYRPQIVFHAAAYKHVPLMEENPCEAIRVNVGGSKNLADFSLKYNVEKMIMVSTDKAVNPTNIMGTSKRMAEIYVQSLGKAVQDGRVEGKTKFVTTRFGNVLGSNGSVLPRFREQIAKGGPVTVTHPDIIRFFMSIPEACRLVLQAGTIGQDNEIFVFDMGEPVRIADMARRMIALSGLREGEDIKIEFTGLRPGEKLYEEVLSDEENTIPTPYEKIRIAKARQYDYDEVMKALADIMEAAQRVRIPEMVRLIRQLVPEYVSRNSWLEKV
;
A
#
# COMPACT_ATOMS: atom_id res chain seq x y z
N SER A 1 -23.81 11.91 15.84
CA SER A 1 -23.61 11.68 17.29
C SER A 1 -24.00 12.91 18.09
N VAL A 2 -24.72 12.75 19.20
CA VAL A 2 -25.12 13.85 20.10
C VAL A 2 -23.92 14.47 20.81
N SER A 3 -22.94 13.64 21.22
CA SER A 3 -21.70 14.10 21.87
C SER A 3 -20.88 15.04 20.98
N LEU A 4 -20.91 14.81 19.66
CA LEU A 4 -20.24 15.65 18.68
C LEU A 4 -20.93 17.00 18.50
N SER A 5 -22.27 17.06 18.53
CA SER A 5 -22.97 18.35 18.39
C SER A 5 -22.74 19.27 19.59
N MET A 6 -22.70 18.72 20.81
CA MET A 6 -22.40 19.50 22.02
C MET A 6 -21.02 20.16 21.92
N ARG A 7 -20.03 19.44 21.38
CA ARG A 7 -18.68 19.98 21.17
C ARG A 7 -18.61 21.01 20.05
N LEU A 8 -19.52 20.94 19.06
CA LEU A 8 -19.61 21.91 17.97
C LEU A 8 -20.41 23.17 18.28
N ARG A 9 -21.20 23.19 19.37
CA ARG A 9 -21.97 24.38 19.77
C ARG A 9 -21.11 25.62 20.00
N ASN A 10 -19.88 25.43 20.48
CA ASN A 10 -18.93 26.51 20.76
C ASN A 10 -17.90 26.72 19.64
N ASN A 11 -18.09 26.09 18.47
CA ASN A 11 -17.17 26.22 17.34
C ASN A 11 -17.52 27.47 16.51
N SER A 12 -16.57 28.40 16.35
CA SER A 12 -16.79 29.63 15.58
C SER A 12 -16.94 29.41 14.06
N LYS A 13 -16.54 28.23 13.55
CA LYS A 13 -16.52 27.91 12.12
C LYS A 13 -17.78 27.18 11.65
N TYR A 14 -18.47 26.43 12.52
CA TYR A 14 -19.60 25.57 12.14
C TYR A 14 -20.81 25.81 13.03
N LYS A 15 -21.99 26.01 12.42
CA LYS A 15 -23.28 26.05 13.12
C LYS A 15 -24.07 24.80 12.77
N VAL A 16 -24.39 23.98 13.77
CA VAL A 16 -25.21 22.78 13.57
C VAL A 16 -26.67 23.18 13.33
N VAL A 17 -27.21 22.81 12.16
CA VAL A 17 -28.60 23.15 11.76
C VAL A 17 -29.59 22.01 11.99
N GLY A 18 -29.11 20.77 12.07
CA GLY A 18 -29.95 19.59 12.28
C GLY A 18 -29.15 18.29 12.28
N PHE A 19 -29.77 17.22 12.77
CA PHE A 19 -29.31 15.85 12.56
C PHE A 19 -30.09 15.20 11.42
N CYS A 20 -29.46 14.37 10.62
CA CYS A 20 -30.15 13.58 9.60
C CYS A 20 -30.32 12.14 10.09
N SER A 21 -31.52 11.57 9.96
CA SER A 21 -31.80 10.19 10.32
C SER A 21 -32.72 9.52 9.31
N ARG A 22 -32.32 8.34 8.85
CA ARG A 22 -33.17 7.49 8.01
C ARG A 22 -34.04 6.63 8.93
N SER A 23 -35.32 6.94 9.05
CA SER A 23 -36.26 6.13 9.84
C SER A 23 -37.69 6.35 9.39
N GLU A 24 -38.46 5.26 9.31
CA GLU A 24 -39.93 5.30 9.20
C GLU A 24 -40.62 5.36 10.57
N HIS A 25 -39.89 5.14 11.69
CA HIS A 25 -40.50 4.75 12.97
C HIS A 25 -39.95 5.40 14.25
N VAL A 26 -39.02 6.37 14.20
CA VAL A 26 -38.59 7.07 15.43
C VAL A 26 -39.44 8.32 15.67
N LYS A 27 -40.41 8.24 16.59
CA LYS A 27 -41.16 9.41 17.10
C LYS A 27 -40.41 10.07 18.26
N ARG A 28 -39.58 11.09 17.99
CA ARG A 28 -39.40 12.31 18.83
C ARG A 28 -38.57 13.41 18.13
N TYR A 29 -39.00 14.66 18.34
CA TYR A 29 -38.94 15.77 17.38
C TYR A 29 -37.78 16.76 17.53
N LYS A 30 -36.92 16.63 18.55
CA LYS A 30 -35.69 17.42 18.72
C LYS A 30 -34.72 16.61 19.56
N THR A 31 -33.43 16.72 19.26
CA THR A 31 -32.37 16.29 20.18
C THR A 31 -31.62 17.55 20.59
N GLU A 32 -31.76 17.95 21.85
CA GLU A 32 -31.00 19.08 22.41
C GLU A 32 -31.17 20.38 21.55
N ASP A 33 -32.42 20.82 21.37
CA ASP A 33 -32.84 22.03 20.60
C ASP A 33 -32.51 22.09 19.11
N VAL A 34 -31.84 21.07 18.57
CA VAL A 34 -31.51 20.95 17.15
C VAL A 34 -32.51 19.98 16.49
N PRO A 35 -33.12 20.32 15.34
CA PRO A 35 -34.12 19.47 14.69
C PRO A 35 -33.47 18.18 14.15
N VAL A 36 -34.25 17.10 14.09
CA VAL A 36 -33.86 15.87 13.39
C VAL A 36 -34.62 15.83 12.07
N PHE A 37 -33.90 16.01 10.96
CA PHE A 37 -34.42 15.88 9.60
C PHE A 37 -34.52 14.40 9.24
N GLN A 38 -35.75 13.89 9.27
CA GLN A 38 -36.06 12.55 8.81
C GLN A 38 -36.26 12.53 7.30
N TYR A 39 -35.72 11.51 6.66
CA TYR A 39 -35.92 11.26 5.25
C TYR A 39 -36.06 9.76 5.00
N ASP A 40 -37.02 9.40 4.16
CA ASP A 40 -37.28 8.05 3.67
C ASP A 40 -36.81 7.87 2.22
N SER A 41 -36.67 8.98 1.48
CA SER A 41 -36.14 9.02 0.11
C SER A 41 -35.00 10.02 -0.06
N GLU A 42 -34.20 9.79 -1.09
CA GLU A 42 -33.09 10.65 -1.52
C GLU A 42 -33.59 12.03 -1.96
N GLU A 43 -34.77 12.12 -2.58
CA GLU A 43 -35.41 13.39 -2.94
C GLU A 43 -35.77 14.23 -1.72
N LYS A 44 -36.32 13.62 -0.65
CA LYS A 44 -36.64 14.34 0.58
C LYS A 44 -35.38 14.82 1.28
N PHE A 45 -34.32 14.01 1.29
CA PHE A 45 -33.02 14.42 1.80
C PHE A 45 -32.48 15.63 1.02
N ALA A 46 -32.43 15.53 -0.31
CA ALA A 46 -32.03 16.59 -1.21
C ALA A 46 -32.81 17.89 -0.98
N LYS A 47 -34.13 17.80 -0.79
CA LYS A 47 -35.00 18.94 -0.50
C LYS A 47 -34.71 19.56 0.88
N ALA A 48 -34.50 18.72 1.90
CA ALA A 48 -34.18 19.17 3.25
C ALA A 48 -32.87 19.97 3.29
N LEU A 49 -31.84 19.54 2.54
CA LEU A 49 -30.58 20.26 2.44
C LEU A 49 -30.76 21.67 1.84
N ARG A 50 -31.55 21.79 0.77
CA ARG A 50 -31.83 23.08 0.11
C ARG A 50 -32.64 24.02 1.00
N LEU A 51 -33.74 23.55 1.59
CA LEU A 51 -34.63 24.35 2.42
C LEU A 51 -33.95 24.91 3.67
N ASN A 52 -32.98 24.17 4.21
CA ASN A 52 -32.26 24.57 5.43
C ASN A 52 -30.91 25.23 5.14
N HIS A 53 -30.62 25.57 3.86
CA HIS A 53 -29.37 26.20 3.43
C HIS A 53 -28.11 25.47 3.95
N VAL A 54 -28.14 24.13 3.91
CA VAL A 54 -27.05 23.30 4.40
C VAL A 54 -25.85 23.44 3.48
N ARG A 55 -24.70 23.86 4.02
CA ARG A 55 -23.44 23.98 3.27
C ARG A 55 -22.50 22.78 3.44
N ALA A 56 -22.71 21.98 4.48
CA ALA A 56 -21.91 20.80 4.73
C ALA A 56 -22.68 19.72 5.50
N ILE A 57 -22.35 18.45 5.26
CA ILE A 57 -22.78 17.30 6.04
C ILE A 57 -21.58 16.72 6.79
N LEU A 58 -21.76 16.42 8.06
CA LEU A 58 -20.73 15.85 8.92
C LEU A 58 -21.04 14.38 9.22
N PHE A 59 -20.21 13.49 8.71
CA PHE A 59 -20.23 12.07 9.02
C PHE A 59 -19.41 11.78 10.29
N PRO A 60 -19.87 10.85 11.15
CA PRO A 60 -19.13 10.47 12.35
C PRO A 60 -17.80 9.78 12.03
N THR A 61 -17.77 8.94 10.99
CA THR A 61 -16.60 8.15 10.60
C THR A 61 -16.47 8.07 9.08
N ALA A 62 -15.27 7.75 8.58
CA ALA A 62 -15.05 7.43 7.17
C ALA A 62 -15.87 6.21 6.70
N PHE A 63 -16.10 5.25 7.60
CA PHE A 63 -16.93 4.08 7.30
C PHE A 63 -18.40 4.46 7.01
N ASP A 64 -18.94 5.45 7.74
CA ASP A 64 -20.29 5.96 7.48
C ASP A 64 -20.37 6.70 6.12
N VAL A 65 -19.29 7.38 5.73
CA VAL A 65 -19.16 8.02 4.40
C VAL A 65 -19.22 6.97 3.30
N GLN A 66 -18.44 5.89 3.43
CA GLN A 66 -18.40 4.81 2.44
C GLN A 66 -19.77 4.12 2.30
N LYS A 67 -20.47 3.84 3.40
CA LYS A 67 -21.81 3.22 3.36
C LYS A 67 -22.82 4.04 2.55
N GLU A 68 -22.69 5.36 2.57
CA GLU A 68 -23.61 6.28 1.90
C GLU A 68 -23.04 6.86 0.60
N GLU A 69 -21.90 6.33 0.14
CA GLU A 69 -21.18 6.75 -1.07
C GLU A 69 -22.09 6.79 -2.31
N ASN A 70 -22.83 5.71 -2.54
CA ASN A 70 -23.67 5.59 -3.73
C ASN A 70 -25.00 6.36 -3.62
N ARG A 71 -25.25 7.04 -2.49
CA ARG A 71 -26.54 7.65 -2.15
C ARG A 71 -26.37 9.11 -1.72
N LEU A 72 -26.05 9.35 -0.44
CA LEU A 72 -26.00 10.70 0.12
C LEU A 72 -24.85 11.52 -0.47
N LEU A 73 -23.70 10.88 -0.76
CA LEU A 73 -22.55 11.57 -1.33
C LEU A 73 -22.88 12.11 -2.72
N LYS A 74 -23.50 11.32 -3.60
CA LYS A 74 -23.97 11.79 -4.92
C LYS A 74 -24.91 13.00 -4.83
N ILE A 75 -25.80 13.01 -3.84
CA ILE A 75 -26.70 14.15 -3.60
C ILE A 75 -25.88 15.37 -3.16
N CYS A 76 -24.94 15.19 -2.22
CA CYS A 76 -24.08 16.28 -1.76
C CYS A 76 -23.24 16.86 -2.89
N GLU A 77 -22.64 16.00 -3.72
CA GLU A 77 -21.86 16.37 -4.91
C GLU A 77 -22.72 17.19 -5.89
N SER A 78 -23.93 16.70 -6.23
CA SER A 78 -24.85 17.39 -7.15
C SER A 78 -25.30 18.78 -6.66
N GLN A 79 -25.31 19.00 -5.35
CA GLN A 79 -25.73 20.25 -4.72
C GLN A 79 -24.56 21.11 -4.21
N LYS A 80 -23.31 20.72 -4.49
CA LYS A 80 -22.09 21.39 -4.01
C LYS A 80 -22.05 21.54 -2.48
N ILE A 81 -22.57 20.54 -1.77
CA ILE A 81 -22.56 20.46 -0.31
C ILE A 81 -21.29 19.73 0.11
N LYS A 82 -20.50 20.35 1.00
CA LYS A 82 -19.26 19.76 1.48
C LYS A 82 -19.53 18.53 2.33
N VAL A 83 -18.79 17.46 2.11
CA VAL A 83 -18.86 16.27 2.98
C VAL A 83 -17.67 16.31 3.92
N LEU A 84 -17.93 16.24 5.22
CA LEU A 84 -16.96 16.37 6.29
C LEU A 84 -16.93 15.10 7.15
N ILE A 85 -15.78 14.78 7.73
CA ILE A 85 -15.60 13.70 8.70
C ILE A 85 -15.24 14.30 10.05
N ALA A 86 -15.89 13.77 11.08
CA ALA A 86 -15.60 14.11 12.46
C ALA A 86 -14.30 13.45 12.94
N PRO A 87 -13.49 14.15 13.75
CA PRO A 87 -12.36 13.53 14.44
C PRO A 87 -12.79 12.41 15.43
N PRO A 88 -11.93 11.41 15.67
CA PRO A 88 -12.17 10.34 16.65
C PRO A 88 -12.48 10.89 18.05
N ILE A 89 -13.35 10.19 18.79
CA ILE A 89 -13.84 10.66 20.10
C ILE A 89 -12.70 10.76 21.14
N ASP A 90 -11.68 9.91 21.01
CA ASP A 90 -10.53 9.77 21.94
C ASP A 90 -9.50 10.91 21.81
N GLU A 91 -9.46 11.62 20.68
CA GLU A 91 -8.51 12.72 20.43
C GLU A 91 -8.98 14.09 20.95
N PHE A 92 -10.15 14.15 21.59
CA PHE A 92 -10.64 15.38 22.24
C PHE A 92 -10.24 15.51 23.71
N GLY A 93 -9.53 14.52 24.27
CA GLY A 93 -9.09 14.52 25.66
C GLY A 93 -7.79 15.31 25.84
N ASN A 94 -7.89 16.51 26.42
CA ASN A 94 -6.82 17.26 27.09
C ASN A 94 -5.41 17.21 26.45
N GLN A 95 -5.17 18.00 25.39
CA GLN A 95 -3.98 18.84 25.16
C GLN A 95 -3.98 19.39 23.71
N LYS A 96 -3.21 20.47 23.48
CA LYS A 96 -3.17 21.28 22.26
C LYS A 96 -3.00 20.43 20.98
N GLY A 97 -4.06 20.36 20.17
CA GLY A 97 -4.03 19.76 18.84
C GLY A 97 -5.25 18.91 18.54
N VAL A 98 -6.45 19.51 18.62
CA VAL A 98 -7.68 18.83 18.15
C VAL A 98 -7.49 18.53 16.68
N SER A 99 -7.53 17.25 16.29
CA SER A 99 -7.65 16.87 14.88
C SER A 99 -8.92 17.57 14.33
N ALA A 100 -8.72 18.48 13.39
CA ALA A 100 -9.81 19.32 12.90
C ALA A 100 -10.81 18.48 12.12
N ILE A 101 -12.09 18.87 12.17
CA ILE A 101 -13.07 18.41 11.16
C ILE A 101 -12.44 18.63 9.79
N ARG A 102 -12.34 17.56 9.00
CA ARG A 102 -11.72 17.57 7.68
C ARG A 102 -12.75 17.22 6.60
N GLU A 103 -12.47 17.65 5.38
CA GLU A 103 -13.24 17.23 4.20
C GLU A 103 -12.97 15.75 3.88
N VAL A 104 -13.97 15.09 3.30
CA VAL A 104 -13.84 13.72 2.77
C VAL A 104 -12.84 13.73 1.63
N GLU A 105 -11.90 12.79 1.66
CA GLU A 105 -10.98 12.53 0.56
C GLU A 105 -11.39 11.26 -0.18
N VAL A 106 -10.85 11.06 -1.39
CA VAL A 106 -11.16 9.87 -2.18
C VAL A 106 -10.72 8.60 -1.46
N GLU A 107 -9.64 8.65 -0.69
CA GLU A 107 -9.16 7.56 0.14
C GLU A 107 -10.21 7.09 1.16
N ASP A 108 -11.03 7.98 1.71
CA ASP A 108 -12.09 7.60 2.68
C ASP A 108 -13.21 6.77 2.03
N ILE A 109 -13.38 6.93 0.72
CA ILE A 109 -14.36 6.22 -0.09
C ILE A 109 -13.79 4.88 -0.57
N LEU A 110 -12.52 4.89 -0.99
CA LEU A 110 -11.81 3.71 -1.48
C LEU A 110 -11.34 2.77 -0.37
N ASN A 111 -11.24 3.27 0.87
CA ASN A 111 -10.88 2.46 2.02
C ASN A 111 -11.96 1.42 2.28
N ARG A 112 -11.62 0.15 2.11
CA ARG A 112 -12.46 -0.96 2.56
C ARG A 112 -12.43 -1.08 4.10
N PRO A 113 -13.34 -1.86 4.70
CA PRO A 113 -13.30 -2.14 6.14
C PRO A 113 -11.93 -2.69 6.56
N GLU A 114 -11.31 -2.09 7.59
CA GLU A 114 -10.02 -2.56 8.09
C GLU A 114 -10.11 -4.03 8.53
N ILE A 115 -9.07 -4.80 8.18
CA ILE A 115 -8.98 -6.20 8.57
C ILE A 115 -8.72 -6.29 10.07
N ASN A 116 -9.44 -7.19 10.74
CA ASN A 116 -9.17 -7.51 12.12
C ASN A 116 -7.91 -8.39 12.19
N ILE A 117 -6.84 -7.83 12.73
CA ILE A 117 -5.50 -8.43 12.72
C ILE A 117 -5.16 -8.84 14.14
N ASN A 118 -4.66 -10.07 14.30
CA ASN A 118 -4.21 -10.57 15.60
C ASN A 118 -2.89 -9.90 16.01
N MET A 119 -3.00 -8.68 16.53
CA MET A 119 -1.85 -7.88 16.95
C MET A 119 -1.12 -8.48 18.15
N GLU A 120 -1.75 -9.35 18.96
CA GLU A 120 -1.10 -10.04 20.07
C GLU A 120 -0.07 -11.07 19.58
N ALA A 121 -0.41 -11.87 18.58
CA ALA A 121 0.54 -12.80 17.95
C ALA A 121 1.72 -12.04 17.31
N VAL A 122 1.43 -10.95 16.60
CA VAL A 122 2.45 -10.09 15.97
C VAL A 122 3.39 -9.51 17.03
N LYS A 123 2.83 -9.01 18.13
CA LYS A 123 3.60 -8.50 19.27
C LYS A 123 4.46 -9.59 19.91
N GLY A 124 3.93 -10.78 20.10
CA GLY A 124 4.68 -11.92 20.62
C GLY A 124 5.93 -12.25 19.80
N MET A 125 5.85 -12.17 18.47
CA MET A 125 7.00 -12.40 17.60
C MET A 125 7.98 -11.22 17.56
N LEU A 126 7.50 -9.98 17.52
CA LEU A 126 8.35 -8.82 17.19
C LEU A 126 8.90 -8.06 18.40
N LYS A 127 8.29 -8.24 19.57
CA LYS A 127 8.66 -7.52 20.79
C LYS A 127 10.12 -7.77 21.17
N ASP A 128 10.79 -6.71 21.62
CA ASP A 128 12.18 -6.69 22.12
C ASP A 128 13.25 -7.14 21.11
N LYS A 129 12.88 -7.48 19.86
CA LYS A 129 13.82 -7.89 18.81
C LYS A 129 14.54 -6.71 18.16
N THR A 130 15.72 -6.98 17.62
CA THR A 130 16.38 -6.10 16.64
C THR A 130 15.86 -6.43 15.24
N ILE A 131 15.24 -5.45 14.59
CA ILE A 131 14.56 -5.62 13.30
C ILE A 131 15.17 -4.64 12.30
N MET A 132 15.61 -5.16 11.16
CA MET A 132 16.08 -4.33 10.05
C MET A 132 14.96 -4.12 9.03
N VAL A 133 14.80 -2.89 8.56
CA VAL A 133 13.87 -2.55 7.47
C VAL A 133 14.68 -1.93 6.34
N THR A 134 14.63 -2.49 5.14
CA THR A 134 15.26 -1.89 3.95
C THR A 134 14.22 -1.18 3.11
N GLY A 135 14.59 -0.08 2.46
CA GLY A 135 13.62 0.84 1.84
C GLY A 135 12.82 1.57 2.92
N ALA A 136 13.45 1.81 4.08
CA ALA A 136 12.78 2.22 5.30
C ALA A 136 12.11 3.59 5.20
N ALA A 137 12.54 4.46 4.28
CA ALA A 137 11.88 5.75 4.06
C ALA A 137 10.88 5.73 2.89
N GLY A 138 10.67 4.58 2.25
CA GLY A 138 9.60 4.38 1.28
C GLY A 138 8.21 4.34 1.95
N SER A 139 7.15 4.38 1.14
CA SER A 139 5.77 4.38 1.64
C SER A 139 5.43 3.15 2.52
N ILE A 140 5.90 1.96 2.13
CA ILE A 140 5.69 0.73 2.91
C ILE A 140 6.69 0.62 4.06
N GLY A 141 7.99 0.84 3.79
CA GLY A 141 9.04 0.70 4.81
C GLY A 141 8.86 1.64 6.00
N SER A 142 8.45 2.89 5.75
CA SER A 142 8.24 3.88 6.83
C SER A 142 7.06 3.51 7.70
N GLU A 143 5.98 2.99 7.10
CA GLU A 143 4.83 2.51 7.88
C GLU A 143 5.14 1.24 8.65
N ILE A 144 5.90 0.28 8.07
CA ILE A 144 6.42 -0.87 8.83
C ILE A 144 7.19 -0.37 10.05
N CYS A 145 8.11 0.59 9.89
CA CYS A 145 8.83 1.17 11.02
C CYS A 145 7.89 1.73 12.10
N ARG A 146 6.83 2.47 11.73
CA ARG A 146 5.85 3.01 12.69
C ARG A 146 5.08 1.90 13.41
N GLN A 147 4.73 0.83 12.72
CA GLN A 147 4.02 -0.30 13.32
C GLN A 147 4.91 -1.13 14.24
N LEU A 148 6.20 -1.26 13.92
CA LEU A 148 7.19 -1.92 14.79
C LEU A 148 7.29 -1.25 16.17
N VAL A 149 7.15 0.07 16.25
CA VAL A 149 7.07 0.80 17.54
C VAL A 149 5.86 0.35 18.36
N LYS A 150 4.68 0.27 17.71
CA LYS A 150 3.42 -0.09 18.37
C LYS A 150 3.42 -1.51 18.94
N VAL A 151 4.18 -2.41 18.33
CA VAL A 151 4.34 -3.81 18.78
C VAL A 151 5.55 -4.01 19.70
N GLY A 152 6.27 -2.95 20.05
CA GLY A 152 7.34 -2.97 21.04
C GLY A 152 8.65 -3.58 20.54
N ALA A 153 9.02 -3.35 19.28
CA ALA A 153 10.34 -3.76 18.76
C ALA A 153 11.47 -3.13 19.58
N GLY A 154 12.47 -3.91 19.97
CA GLY A 154 13.56 -3.45 20.84
C GLY A 154 14.52 -2.46 20.15
N ARG A 155 14.81 -2.70 18.86
CA ARG A 155 15.61 -1.81 18.02
C ARG A 155 15.15 -1.93 16.57
N ILE A 156 15.04 -0.79 15.88
CA ILE A 156 14.72 -0.73 14.46
C ILE A 156 15.93 -0.16 13.72
N VAL A 157 16.47 -0.93 12.77
CA VAL A 157 17.57 -0.53 11.89
C VAL A 157 16.97 -0.16 10.54
N ALA A 158 16.82 1.13 10.28
CA ALA A 158 16.21 1.68 9.08
C ALA A 158 17.29 1.90 8.01
N TYR A 159 17.28 1.09 6.95
CA TYR A 159 18.26 1.13 5.85
C TYR A 159 17.63 1.66 4.55
N GLU A 160 18.22 2.71 3.98
CA GLU A 160 17.66 3.40 2.81
C GLU A 160 18.77 4.07 1.99
N GLN A 161 18.63 4.12 0.66
CA GLN A 161 19.58 4.86 -0.18
C GLN A 161 19.27 6.36 -0.25
N ALA A 162 17.97 6.70 -0.21
CA ALA A 162 17.50 8.06 -0.32
C ALA A 162 17.72 8.85 0.98
N GLU A 163 18.75 9.70 0.98
CA GLU A 163 19.17 10.52 2.12
C GLU A 163 18.03 11.40 2.66
N THR A 164 17.38 12.18 1.79
CA THR A 164 16.40 13.17 2.26
C THR A 164 15.14 12.52 2.84
N PRO A 165 14.53 11.48 2.22
CA PRO A 165 13.47 10.71 2.86
C PRO A 165 13.90 10.10 4.21
N MET A 166 15.12 9.58 4.33
CA MET A 166 15.63 9.03 5.59
C MET A 166 15.79 10.10 6.66
N HIS A 167 16.27 11.30 6.31
CA HIS A 167 16.34 12.44 7.22
C HIS A 167 14.96 12.83 7.76
N ASN A 168 13.97 12.94 6.88
CA ASN A 168 12.60 13.26 7.28
C ASN A 168 12.01 12.19 8.22
N LEU A 169 12.28 10.92 7.94
CA LEU A 169 11.86 9.82 8.82
C LEU A 169 12.58 9.86 10.18
N GLN A 170 13.86 10.20 10.20
CA GLN A 170 14.64 10.36 11.43
C GLN A 170 14.05 11.45 12.32
N LEU A 171 13.74 12.62 11.74
CA LEU A 171 13.09 13.73 12.47
C LEU A 171 11.74 13.29 13.02
N GLU A 172 10.91 12.63 12.21
CA GLU A 172 9.61 12.11 12.66
C GLU A 172 9.75 11.18 13.87
N PHE A 173 10.69 10.23 13.82
CA PHE A 173 10.89 9.26 14.90
C PHE A 173 11.44 9.90 16.17
N ARG A 174 12.34 10.88 16.04
CA ARG A 174 12.85 11.63 17.18
C ARG A 174 11.74 12.40 17.89
N ASP A 175 10.83 13.00 17.13
CA ASP A 175 9.79 13.86 17.67
C ASP A 175 8.61 13.04 18.24
N LYS A 176 8.21 11.95 17.57
CA LYS A 176 7.04 11.14 17.97
C LYS A 176 7.38 9.94 18.86
N PHE A 177 8.58 9.38 18.73
CA PHE A 177 8.97 8.12 19.39
C PHE A 177 10.37 8.23 20.05
N PRO A 178 10.62 9.22 20.93
CA PRO A 178 11.96 9.52 21.45
C PRO A 178 12.62 8.38 22.24
N HIS A 179 11.84 7.42 22.73
CA HIS A 179 12.33 6.27 23.49
C HIS A 179 12.63 5.03 22.62
N GLN A 180 12.19 5.02 21.35
CA GLN A 180 12.49 3.93 20.43
C GLN A 180 13.95 4.01 20.00
N ARG A 181 14.68 2.89 20.11
CA ARG A 181 16.00 2.76 19.46
C ARG A 181 15.79 2.65 17.96
N PHE A 182 16.02 3.74 17.24
CA PHE A 182 15.81 3.88 15.81
C PHE A 182 17.12 4.33 15.14
N ASP A 183 17.82 3.39 14.52
CA ASP A 183 19.11 3.63 13.86
C ASP A 183 18.89 3.89 12.36
N CYS A 184 19.15 5.11 11.91
CA CYS A 184 19.03 5.51 10.49
C CYS A 184 20.34 5.27 9.74
N ILE A 185 20.32 4.42 8.72
CA ILE A 185 21.48 4.05 7.93
C ILE A 185 21.23 4.38 6.46
N VAL A 186 22.08 5.25 5.91
CA VAL A 186 22.13 5.48 4.47
C VAL A 186 23.00 4.41 3.80
N GLY A 187 22.47 3.75 2.78
CA GLY A 187 23.19 2.76 1.98
C GLY A 187 22.36 2.08 0.90
N ASP A 188 23.05 1.52 -0.09
CA ASP A 188 22.48 0.76 -1.19
C ASP A 188 22.49 -0.76 -0.87
N VAL A 189 21.41 -1.46 -1.19
CA VAL A 189 21.30 -2.93 -1.05
C VAL A 189 22.20 -3.69 -2.01
N LEU A 190 22.75 -3.02 -3.03
CA LEU A 190 23.78 -3.58 -3.90
C LEU A 190 25.18 -3.58 -3.27
N ASN A 191 25.42 -2.72 -2.28
CA ASN A 191 26.72 -2.61 -1.63
C ASN A 191 26.89 -3.71 -0.57
N LYS A 192 27.53 -4.82 -0.98
CA LYS A 192 27.75 -5.99 -0.12
C LYS A 192 28.58 -5.69 1.11
N ASP A 193 29.62 -4.87 1.01
CA ASP A 193 30.48 -4.54 2.16
C ASP A 193 29.72 -3.73 3.20
N ARG A 194 28.88 -2.79 2.74
CA ARG A 194 28.00 -2.02 3.60
C ARG A 194 26.97 -2.91 4.28
N LEU A 195 26.32 -3.80 3.54
CA LEU A 195 25.39 -4.77 4.13
C LEU A 195 26.09 -5.67 5.15
N ASN A 196 27.27 -6.21 4.83
CA ASN A 196 28.05 -7.04 5.73
C ASN A 196 28.35 -6.33 7.06
N ALA A 197 28.84 -5.09 7.00
CA ALA A 197 29.13 -4.28 8.19
C ALA A 197 27.88 -4.04 9.05
N ILE A 198 26.73 -3.75 8.43
CA ILE A 198 25.47 -3.50 9.15
C ILE A 198 24.91 -4.79 9.76
N PHE A 199 24.90 -5.91 9.04
CA PHE A 199 24.46 -7.19 9.59
C PHE A 199 25.38 -7.65 10.74
N GLU A 200 26.68 -7.43 10.62
CA GLU A 200 27.65 -7.75 11.66
C GLU A 200 27.48 -6.90 12.92
N GLN A 201 27.32 -5.58 12.75
CA GLN A 201 27.16 -4.62 13.84
C GLN A 201 25.84 -4.82 14.58
N TYR A 202 24.73 -4.95 13.85
CA TYR A 202 23.40 -4.90 14.46
C TYR A 202 22.80 -6.29 14.75
N ARG A 203 23.28 -7.35 14.07
CA ARG A 203 22.78 -8.73 14.21
C ARG A 203 21.24 -8.78 14.18
N PRO A 204 20.60 -8.33 13.07
CA PRO A 204 19.15 -8.31 13.00
C PRO A 204 18.59 -9.73 13.16
N GLN A 205 17.51 -9.86 13.93
CA GLN A 205 16.79 -11.12 14.09
C GLN A 205 15.73 -11.30 13.01
N ILE A 206 15.18 -10.18 12.53
CA ILE A 206 14.16 -10.15 11.48
C ILE A 206 14.53 -9.06 10.48
N VAL A 207 14.33 -9.34 9.19
CA VAL A 207 14.55 -8.39 8.10
C VAL A 207 13.25 -8.20 7.33
N PHE A 208 12.72 -6.98 7.30
CA PHE A 208 11.67 -6.58 6.36
C PHE A 208 12.31 -5.93 5.13
N HIS A 209 12.14 -6.56 3.97
CA HIS A 209 12.68 -6.07 2.71
C HIS A 209 11.62 -5.36 1.87
N ALA A 210 11.65 -4.01 1.90
CA ALA A 210 10.78 -3.14 1.13
C ALA A 210 11.54 -2.22 0.14
N ALA A 211 12.86 -2.37 0.01
CA ALA A 211 13.66 -1.66 -1.00
C ALA A 211 13.42 -2.26 -2.39
N ALA A 212 12.88 -1.46 -3.31
CA ALA A 212 12.71 -1.83 -4.72
C ALA A 212 12.42 -0.59 -5.58
N TYR A 213 12.72 -0.68 -6.86
CA TYR A 213 12.13 0.20 -7.86
C TYR A 213 10.77 -0.35 -8.30
N LYS A 214 9.74 0.52 -8.30
CA LYS A 214 8.34 0.14 -8.50
C LYS A 214 7.65 0.78 -9.72
N HIS A 215 8.23 1.80 -10.33
CA HIS A 215 7.57 2.57 -11.39
C HIS A 215 7.69 1.86 -12.73
N VAL A 216 6.62 1.21 -13.17
CA VAL A 216 6.60 0.40 -14.41
C VAL A 216 7.18 1.15 -15.62
N PRO A 217 6.70 2.35 -16.01
CA PRO A 217 7.22 3.00 -17.22
C PRO A 217 8.71 3.35 -17.11
N LEU A 218 9.14 3.82 -15.94
CA LEU A 218 10.54 4.18 -15.70
C LEU A 218 11.45 2.95 -15.75
N MET A 219 10.96 1.79 -15.30
CA MET A 219 11.71 0.53 -15.32
C MET A 219 11.67 -0.17 -16.69
N GLU A 220 10.69 0.12 -17.54
CA GLU A 220 10.74 -0.27 -18.95
C GLU A 220 11.83 0.50 -19.72
N GLU A 221 12.06 1.77 -19.34
CA GLU A 221 13.15 2.60 -19.89
C GLU A 221 14.51 2.25 -19.29
N ASN A 222 14.54 1.76 -18.04
CA ASN A 222 15.76 1.44 -17.30
C ASN A 222 15.76 -0.04 -16.81
N PRO A 223 15.66 -1.01 -17.72
CA PRO A 223 15.39 -2.40 -17.34
C PRO A 223 16.57 -3.04 -16.59
N CYS A 224 17.81 -2.68 -16.93
CA CYS A 224 18.99 -3.18 -16.23
C CYS A 224 19.02 -2.76 -14.76
N GLU A 225 18.60 -1.52 -14.43
CA GLU A 225 18.54 -1.05 -13.05
C GLU A 225 17.43 -1.73 -12.24
N ALA A 226 16.28 -2.00 -12.87
CA ALA A 226 15.24 -2.81 -12.27
C ALA A 226 15.77 -4.20 -11.88
N ILE A 227 16.51 -4.87 -12.79
CA ILE A 227 17.10 -6.18 -12.52
C ILE A 227 18.13 -6.08 -11.40
N ARG A 228 19.08 -5.14 -11.49
CA ARG A 228 20.15 -5.00 -10.50
C ARG A 228 19.57 -4.80 -9.11
N VAL A 229 18.73 -3.79 -8.91
CA VAL A 229 18.21 -3.46 -7.57
C VAL A 229 17.21 -4.49 -7.08
N ASN A 230 16.18 -4.83 -7.87
CA ASN A 230 15.10 -5.68 -7.37
C ASN A 230 15.55 -7.14 -7.22
N VAL A 231 16.40 -7.66 -8.12
CA VAL A 231 16.90 -9.04 -8.06
C VAL A 231 18.19 -9.11 -7.24
N GLY A 232 19.21 -8.36 -7.65
CA GLY A 232 20.52 -8.37 -6.99
C GLY A 232 20.46 -7.89 -5.53
N GLY A 233 19.68 -6.84 -5.24
CA GLY A 233 19.45 -6.37 -3.88
C GLY A 233 18.72 -7.39 -3.01
N SER A 234 17.65 -8.01 -3.53
CA SER A 234 16.94 -9.07 -2.82
C SER A 234 17.84 -10.28 -2.56
N LYS A 235 18.66 -10.68 -3.55
CA LYS A 235 19.63 -11.76 -3.41
C LYS A 235 20.64 -11.46 -2.30
N ASN A 236 21.25 -10.28 -2.32
CA ASN A 236 22.21 -9.89 -1.28
C ASN A 236 21.59 -9.98 0.12
N LEU A 237 20.38 -9.43 0.30
CA LEU A 237 19.72 -9.46 1.61
C LEU A 237 19.37 -10.88 2.06
N ALA A 238 18.95 -11.75 1.15
CA ALA A 238 18.68 -13.14 1.46
C ALA A 238 19.96 -13.90 1.85
N ASP A 239 21.05 -13.70 1.12
CA ASP A 239 22.36 -14.30 1.40
C ASP A 239 22.91 -13.84 2.75
N PHE A 240 22.84 -12.54 3.04
CA PHE A 240 23.28 -12.00 4.33
C PHE A 240 22.35 -12.42 5.47
N SER A 241 21.06 -12.61 5.22
CA SER A 241 20.13 -13.14 6.20
C SER A 241 20.53 -14.55 6.65
N LEU A 242 20.91 -15.42 5.71
CA LEU A 242 21.45 -16.74 6.02
C LEU A 242 22.80 -16.67 6.74
N LYS A 243 23.76 -15.93 6.17
CA LYS A 243 25.12 -15.78 6.72
C LYS A 243 25.10 -15.36 8.19
N TYR A 244 24.18 -14.47 8.56
CA TYR A 244 24.07 -13.93 9.92
C TYR A 244 22.98 -14.57 10.77
N ASN A 245 22.39 -15.69 10.31
CA ASN A 245 21.38 -16.46 11.04
C ASN A 245 20.14 -15.65 11.45
N VAL A 246 19.69 -14.74 10.57
CA VAL A 246 18.41 -14.05 10.72
C VAL A 246 17.31 -15.10 10.85
N GLU A 247 16.39 -14.94 11.79
CA GLU A 247 15.30 -15.89 12.02
C GLU A 247 14.32 -15.88 10.83
N LYS A 248 13.98 -14.69 10.33
CA LYS A 248 13.05 -14.52 9.22
C LYS A 248 13.37 -13.31 8.35
N MET A 249 13.36 -13.50 7.04
CA MET A 249 13.34 -12.42 6.05
C MET A 249 11.93 -12.36 5.44
N ILE A 250 11.28 -11.21 5.57
CA ILE A 250 9.97 -10.92 4.99
C ILE A 250 10.18 -9.99 3.79
N MET A 251 9.97 -10.50 2.57
CA MET A 251 10.08 -9.73 1.34
C MET A 251 8.71 -9.19 0.90
N VAL A 252 8.65 -7.88 0.65
CA VAL A 252 7.50 -7.23 0.02
C VAL A 252 7.59 -7.40 -1.49
N SER A 253 6.55 -7.99 -2.06
CA SER A 253 6.33 -8.17 -3.49
C SER A 253 5.01 -7.51 -3.92
N THR A 254 4.54 -7.80 -5.12
CA THR A 254 3.42 -7.08 -5.78
C THR A 254 2.60 -8.03 -6.63
N ASP A 255 1.32 -7.70 -6.81
CA ASP A 255 0.45 -8.31 -7.85
C ASP A 255 1.09 -8.40 -9.24
N LYS A 256 1.90 -7.40 -9.62
CA LYS A 256 2.58 -7.33 -10.93
C LYS A 256 3.62 -8.43 -11.15
N ALA A 257 4.01 -9.18 -10.10
CA ALA A 257 4.86 -10.36 -10.22
C ALA A 257 4.09 -11.59 -10.75
N VAL A 258 2.75 -11.55 -10.77
CA VAL A 258 1.90 -12.63 -11.30
C VAL A 258 1.67 -12.41 -12.79
N ASN A 259 2.06 -13.40 -13.62
CA ASN A 259 2.00 -13.34 -15.08
C ASN A 259 2.51 -11.98 -15.60
N PRO A 260 3.76 -11.62 -15.29
CA PRO A 260 4.23 -10.25 -15.44
C PRO A 260 4.22 -9.83 -16.91
N THR A 261 3.86 -8.57 -17.17
CA THR A 261 3.88 -7.98 -18.53
C THR A 261 4.90 -6.86 -18.68
N ASN A 262 5.72 -6.64 -17.66
CA ASN A 262 6.70 -5.57 -17.57
C ASN A 262 7.92 -6.01 -16.76
N ILE A 263 9.07 -5.39 -17.03
CA ILE A 263 10.35 -5.68 -16.38
C ILE A 263 10.30 -5.45 -14.87
N MET A 264 9.56 -4.44 -14.39
CA MET A 264 9.42 -4.19 -12.96
C MET A 264 8.79 -5.40 -12.26
N GLY A 265 7.64 -5.87 -12.73
CA GLY A 265 6.96 -7.07 -12.23
C GLY A 265 7.82 -8.32 -12.37
N THR A 266 8.47 -8.50 -13.53
CA THR A 266 9.35 -9.65 -13.79
C THR A 266 10.57 -9.67 -12.87
N SER A 267 11.15 -8.51 -12.56
CA SER A 267 12.27 -8.40 -11.61
C SER A 267 11.85 -8.81 -10.19
N LYS A 268 10.63 -8.46 -9.75
CA LYS A 268 10.08 -8.94 -8.48
C LYS A 268 9.80 -10.44 -8.52
N ARG A 269 9.28 -10.96 -9.63
CA ARG A 269 9.09 -12.40 -9.83
C ARG A 269 10.40 -13.18 -9.76
N MET A 270 11.48 -12.68 -10.36
CA MET A 270 12.81 -13.28 -10.25
C MET A 270 13.37 -13.24 -8.83
N ALA A 271 13.16 -12.13 -8.10
CA ALA A 271 13.52 -12.05 -6.69
C ALA A 271 12.77 -13.09 -5.84
N GLU A 272 11.49 -13.32 -6.12
CA GLU A 272 10.73 -14.40 -5.49
C GLU A 272 11.30 -15.77 -5.84
N ILE A 273 11.55 -16.06 -7.12
CA ILE A 273 12.14 -17.33 -7.55
C ILE A 273 13.45 -17.60 -6.80
N TYR A 274 14.31 -16.59 -6.66
CA TYR A 274 15.55 -16.71 -5.91
C TYR A 274 15.33 -17.04 -4.44
N VAL A 275 14.52 -16.23 -3.76
CA VAL A 275 14.24 -16.39 -2.33
C VAL A 275 13.58 -17.74 -2.05
N GLN A 276 12.68 -18.16 -2.95
CA GLN A 276 11.99 -19.43 -2.84
C GLN A 276 12.93 -20.62 -3.12
N SER A 277 13.78 -20.57 -4.14
CA SER A 277 14.72 -21.67 -4.40
C SER A 277 15.75 -21.80 -3.28
N LEU A 278 16.25 -20.68 -2.75
CA LEU A 278 17.17 -20.64 -1.61
C LEU A 278 16.53 -21.20 -0.33
N GLY A 279 15.32 -20.74 0.02
CA GLY A 279 14.59 -21.25 1.19
C GLY A 279 14.33 -22.75 1.09
N LYS A 280 14.00 -23.25 -0.10
CA LYS A 280 13.83 -24.69 -0.36
C LYS A 280 15.15 -25.45 -0.20
N ALA A 281 16.26 -24.94 -0.74
CA ALA A 281 17.57 -25.56 -0.60
C ALA A 281 18.03 -25.65 0.86
N VAL A 282 17.68 -24.65 1.69
CA VAL A 282 17.91 -24.68 3.13
C VAL A 282 17.06 -25.75 3.82
N GLN A 283 15.76 -25.81 3.52
CA GLN A 283 14.86 -26.83 4.05
C GLN A 283 15.30 -28.26 3.68
N ASP A 284 15.82 -28.45 2.47
CA ASP A 284 16.30 -29.75 1.98
C ASP A 284 17.71 -30.09 2.50
N GLY A 285 18.35 -29.22 3.29
CA GLY A 285 19.70 -29.42 3.83
C GLY A 285 20.83 -29.29 2.81
N ARG A 286 20.55 -28.79 1.60
CA ARG A 286 21.56 -28.53 0.55
C ARG A 286 22.38 -27.26 0.82
N VAL A 287 21.76 -26.28 1.47
CA VAL A 287 22.41 -25.04 1.90
C VAL A 287 22.30 -24.95 3.42
N GLU A 288 23.42 -24.70 4.10
CA GLU A 288 23.42 -24.53 5.54
C GLU A 288 22.71 -23.23 5.96
N GLY A 289 21.80 -23.33 6.91
CA GLY A 289 21.12 -22.17 7.48
C GLY A 289 19.80 -22.53 8.14
N LYS A 290 19.17 -21.54 8.76
CA LYS A 290 17.86 -21.67 9.42
C LYS A 290 16.91 -20.50 9.16
N THR A 291 17.31 -19.58 8.28
CA THR A 291 16.50 -18.41 7.94
C THR A 291 15.25 -18.85 7.21
N LYS A 292 14.09 -18.41 7.71
CA LYS A 292 12.81 -18.59 7.04
C LYS A 292 12.55 -17.43 6.09
N PHE A 293 12.05 -17.73 4.91
CA PHE A 293 11.79 -16.73 3.88
C PHE A 293 10.30 -16.59 3.64
N VAL A 294 9.76 -15.41 3.91
CA VAL A 294 8.34 -15.13 3.72
C VAL A 294 8.20 -14.06 2.65
N THR A 295 7.41 -14.33 1.63
CA THR A 295 7.09 -13.33 0.60
C THR A 295 5.64 -12.88 0.78
N THR A 296 5.37 -11.60 0.54
CA THR A 296 3.99 -11.06 0.56
C THR A 296 3.68 -10.39 -0.77
N ARG A 297 2.50 -10.67 -1.34
CA ARG A 297 2.01 -10.03 -2.57
C ARG A 297 0.71 -9.30 -2.26
N PHE A 298 0.64 -8.05 -2.69
CA PHE A 298 -0.56 -7.24 -2.64
C PHE A 298 -0.57 -6.23 -3.79
N GLY A 299 -1.75 -5.66 -4.02
CA GLY A 299 -1.99 -4.69 -5.09
C GLY A 299 -1.53 -3.28 -4.74
N ASN A 300 -2.23 -2.29 -5.29
CA ASN A 300 -1.89 -0.90 -5.07
C ASN A 300 -2.20 -0.49 -3.63
N VAL A 301 -1.39 0.42 -3.11
CA VAL A 301 -1.64 1.09 -1.82
C VAL A 301 -1.99 2.57 -2.05
N LEU A 302 -3.05 3.02 -1.38
CA LEU A 302 -3.57 4.39 -1.47
C LEU A 302 -2.52 5.41 -1.02
N GLY A 303 -2.42 6.52 -1.77
CA GLY A 303 -1.56 7.65 -1.40
C GLY A 303 -0.05 7.39 -1.44
N SER A 304 0.42 6.25 -1.98
CA SER A 304 1.86 5.98 -2.03
C SER A 304 2.62 6.94 -2.97
N ASN A 305 3.92 7.12 -2.72
CA ASN A 305 4.76 8.06 -3.46
C ASN A 305 4.71 7.75 -4.97
N GLY A 306 4.50 8.81 -5.78
CA GLY A 306 4.41 8.72 -7.23
C GLY A 306 3.23 7.89 -7.77
N SER A 307 2.20 7.64 -6.95
CA SER A 307 0.98 6.96 -7.39
C SER A 307 0.01 7.91 -8.11
N VAL A 308 -1.09 7.35 -8.61
CA VAL A 308 -2.09 8.06 -9.41
C VAL A 308 -2.86 9.13 -8.61
N LEU A 309 -3.14 8.92 -7.32
CA LEU A 309 -3.88 9.89 -6.49
C LEU A 309 -3.14 11.23 -6.35
N PRO A 310 -1.84 11.28 -5.93
CA PRO A 310 -1.08 12.53 -5.92
C PRO A 310 -1.05 13.25 -7.27
N ARG A 311 -0.92 12.49 -8.38
CA ARG A 311 -0.93 13.05 -9.74
C ARG A 311 -2.28 13.70 -10.08
N PHE A 312 -3.39 13.05 -9.75
CA PHE A 312 -4.72 13.62 -9.97
C PHE A 312 -4.95 14.87 -9.13
N ARG A 313 -4.54 14.87 -7.85
CA ARG A 313 -4.59 16.07 -7.00
C ARG A 313 -3.83 17.24 -7.64
N GLU A 314 -2.61 16.99 -8.13
CA GLU A 314 -1.78 18.00 -8.79
C GLU A 314 -2.44 18.51 -10.08
N GLN A 315 -2.95 17.62 -10.93
CA GLN A 315 -3.63 17.98 -12.17
C GLN A 315 -4.89 18.81 -11.91
N ILE A 316 -5.70 18.42 -10.93
CA ILE A 316 -6.90 19.16 -10.53
C ILE A 316 -6.53 20.55 -9.99
N ALA A 317 -5.51 20.64 -9.13
CA ALA A 317 -5.03 21.92 -8.59
C ALA A 317 -4.50 22.87 -9.70
N LYS A 318 -3.99 22.32 -10.81
CA LYS A 318 -3.54 23.06 -11.99
C LYS A 318 -4.65 23.42 -12.99
N GLY A 319 -5.90 22.99 -12.76
CA GLY A 319 -7.04 23.23 -13.66
C GLY A 319 -7.25 22.14 -14.73
N GLY A 320 -6.57 21.00 -14.62
CA GLY A 320 -6.71 19.86 -15.52
C GLY A 320 -5.93 19.99 -16.85
N PRO A 321 -6.17 19.06 -17.80
CA PRO A 321 -7.02 17.87 -17.68
C PRO A 321 -6.44 16.82 -16.72
N VAL A 322 -7.31 15.95 -16.20
CA VAL A 322 -6.90 14.75 -15.47
C VAL A 322 -6.61 13.64 -16.49
N THR A 323 -5.42 13.04 -16.43
CA THR A 323 -4.99 12.05 -17.44
C THR A 323 -5.21 10.63 -16.94
N VAL A 324 -6.11 9.88 -17.57
CA VAL A 324 -6.36 8.46 -17.31
C VAL A 324 -5.79 7.64 -18.46
N THR A 325 -5.16 6.50 -18.21
CA THR A 325 -4.52 5.73 -19.29
C THR A 325 -5.54 5.04 -20.19
N HIS A 326 -6.58 4.43 -19.62
CA HIS A 326 -7.64 3.78 -20.39
C HIS A 326 -8.99 3.87 -19.64
N PRO A 327 -10.14 4.02 -20.34
CA PRO A 327 -11.45 4.10 -19.70
C PRO A 327 -11.79 2.90 -18.81
N ASP A 328 -11.38 1.70 -19.24
CA ASP A 328 -11.69 0.45 -18.55
C ASP A 328 -10.60 -0.02 -17.56
N ILE A 329 -9.56 0.77 -17.31
CA ILE A 329 -8.47 0.35 -16.42
C ILE A 329 -8.95 0.28 -14.96
N ILE A 330 -8.72 -0.87 -14.31
CA ILE A 330 -9.07 -1.09 -12.90
C ILE A 330 -7.84 -1.45 -12.09
N ARG A 331 -7.85 -1.08 -10.81
CA ARG A 331 -6.81 -1.49 -9.85
C ARG A 331 -7.45 -1.82 -8.51
N PHE A 332 -6.81 -2.72 -7.80
CA PHE A 332 -7.17 -3.05 -6.43
C PHE A 332 -6.40 -2.16 -5.47
N PHE A 333 -7.07 -1.68 -4.43
CA PHE A 333 -6.50 -0.74 -3.47
C PHE A 333 -6.69 -1.22 -2.04
N MET A 334 -5.70 -0.91 -1.22
CA MET A 334 -5.83 -0.96 0.23
C MET A 334 -5.05 0.21 0.86
N SER A 335 -5.27 0.48 2.14
CA SER A 335 -4.51 1.52 2.82
C SER A 335 -3.08 1.06 3.13
N ILE A 336 -2.13 2.00 3.21
CA ILE A 336 -0.75 1.70 3.59
C ILE A 336 -0.67 1.04 4.99
N PRO A 337 -1.36 1.55 6.04
CA PRO A 337 -1.37 0.91 7.34
C PRO A 337 -1.90 -0.53 7.31
N GLU A 338 -3.00 -0.76 6.58
CA GLU A 338 -3.58 -2.09 6.43
C GLU A 338 -2.61 -3.06 5.76
N ALA A 339 -2.02 -2.68 4.61
CA ALA A 339 -1.03 -3.49 3.91
C ALA A 339 0.13 -3.88 4.84
N CYS A 340 0.67 -2.92 5.58
CA CYS A 340 1.80 -3.17 6.47
C CYS A 340 1.43 -4.08 7.65
N ARG A 341 0.22 -3.95 8.21
CA ARG A 341 -0.22 -4.86 9.28
C ARG A 341 -0.37 -6.30 8.76
N LEU A 342 -0.89 -6.48 7.53
CA LEU A 342 -0.93 -7.81 6.90
C LEU A 342 0.47 -8.35 6.61
N VAL A 343 1.43 -7.50 6.22
CA VAL A 343 2.84 -7.90 6.06
C VAL A 343 3.42 -8.39 7.40
N LEU A 344 3.17 -7.66 8.49
CA LEU A 344 3.61 -8.10 9.83
C LEU A 344 2.95 -9.42 10.25
N GLN A 345 1.66 -9.60 9.95
CA GLN A 345 0.92 -10.81 10.25
C GLN A 345 1.39 -12.00 9.43
N ALA A 346 1.58 -11.84 8.12
CA ALA A 346 2.17 -12.85 7.23
C ALA A 346 3.57 -13.24 7.71
N GLY A 347 4.39 -12.25 8.06
CA GLY A 347 5.67 -12.45 8.70
C GLY A 347 5.58 -13.21 10.02
N THR A 348 4.48 -13.10 10.76
CA THR A 348 4.28 -13.80 12.04
C THR A 348 3.90 -15.26 11.83
N ILE A 349 2.94 -15.51 10.94
CA ILE A 349 2.35 -16.83 10.75
C ILE A 349 3.20 -17.71 9.84
N GLY A 350 3.98 -17.12 8.92
CA GLY A 350 4.80 -17.86 7.96
C GLY A 350 5.82 -18.74 8.67
N GLN A 351 5.67 -20.05 8.53
CA GLN A 351 6.56 -21.01 9.18
C GLN A 351 7.63 -21.52 8.24
N ASP A 352 7.41 -21.38 6.95
CA ASP A 352 8.23 -21.95 5.91
C ASP A 352 8.46 -20.93 4.80
N ASN A 353 9.00 -21.42 3.70
CA ASN A 353 9.25 -20.69 2.48
C ASN A 353 7.93 -20.46 1.70
N GLU A 354 7.11 -19.54 2.20
CA GLU A 354 5.73 -19.33 1.75
C GLU A 354 5.55 -17.96 1.06
N ILE A 355 4.68 -17.91 0.06
CA ILE A 355 4.24 -16.67 -0.58
C ILE A 355 2.81 -16.38 -0.14
N PHE A 356 2.63 -15.37 0.71
CA PHE A 356 1.32 -14.90 1.13
C PHE A 356 0.74 -13.91 0.13
N VAL A 357 -0.54 -14.06 -0.16
CA VAL A 357 -1.34 -13.17 -0.99
C VAL A 357 -2.47 -12.59 -0.15
N PHE A 358 -2.73 -11.31 -0.33
CA PHE A 358 -3.78 -10.62 0.42
C PHE A 358 -5.03 -10.48 -0.45
N ASP A 359 -6.18 -10.74 0.15
CA ASP A 359 -7.45 -10.32 -0.42
C ASP A 359 -7.41 -8.80 -0.53
N MET A 360 -7.67 -8.24 -1.72
CA MET A 360 -7.65 -6.80 -1.98
C MET A 360 -9.04 -6.16 -2.11
N GLY A 361 -10.11 -6.95 -1.96
CA GLY A 361 -11.48 -6.49 -2.09
C GLY A 361 -11.87 -6.20 -3.53
N GLU A 362 -12.85 -5.32 -3.71
CA GLU A 362 -13.38 -4.99 -5.03
C GLU A 362 -12.41 -4.11 -5.83
N PRO A 363 -12.28 -4.33 -7.15
CA PRO A 363 -11.46 -3.48 -7.99
C PRO A 363 -12.12 -2.11 -8.22
N VAL A 364 -11.28 -1.10 -8.39
CA VAL A 364 -11.69 0.29 -8.61
C VAL A 364 -11.34 0.72 -10.02
N ARG A 365 -12.31 1.22 -10.77
CA ARG A 365 -12.11 1.89 -12.06
C ARG A 365 -11.40 3.22 -11.86
N ILE A 366 -10.25 3.41 -12.52
CA ILE A 366 -9.44 4.63 -12.37
C ILE A 366 -10.16 5.86 -12.93
N ALA A 367 -10.97 5.70 -13.99
CA ALA A 367 -11.81 6.78 -14.50
C ALA A 367 -12.85 7.23 -13.46
N ASP A 368 -13.51 6.30 -12.78
CA ASP A 368 -14.50 6.63 -11.74
C ASP A 368 -13.84 7.31 -10.54
N MET A 369 -12.64 6.86 -10.16
CA MET A 369 -11.84 7.52 -9.15
C MET A 369 -11.47 8.95 -9.54
N ALA A 370 -11.06 9.20 -10.79
CA ALA A 370 -10.77 10.55 -11.29
C ALA A 370 -12.01 11.47 -11.20
N ARG A 371 -13.18 10.97 -11.63
CA ARG A 371 -14.46 11.70 -11.53
C ARG A 371 -14.79 12.10 -10.10
N ARG A 372 -14.63 11.17 -9.16
CA ARG A 372 -14.86 11.42 -7.73
C ARG A 372 -13.92 12.49 -7.19
N MET A 373 -12.63 12.44 -7.55
CA MET A 373 -11.67 13.46 -7.11
C MET A 373 -12.01 14.86 -7.65
N ILE A 374 -12.47 14.95 -8.90
CA ILE A 374 -12.96 16.21 -9.49
C ILE A 374 -14.18 16.72 -8.72
N ALA A 375 -15.17 15.85 -8.48
CA ALA A 375 -16.40 16.20 -7.76
C ALA A 375 -16.14 16.63 -6.31
N LEU A 376 -15.31 15.90 -5.57
CA LEU A 376 -14.91 16.25 -4.19
C LEU A 376 -14.14 17.58 -4.13
N SER A 377 -13.48 17.97 -5.21
CA SER A 377 -12.83 19.29 -5.34
C SER A 377 -13.81 20.42 -5.69
N GLY A 378 -15.11 20.13 -5.79
CA GLY A 378 -16.16 21.09 -6.13
C GLY A 378 -16.25 21.44 -7.62
N LEU A 379 -15.61 20.65 -8.48
CA LEU A 379 -15.52 20.85 -9.93
C LEU A 379 -16.37 19.80 -10.67
N ARG A 380 -16.72 20.08 -11.93
CA ARG A 380 -17.51 19.18 -12.79
C ARG A 380 -16.70 18.68 -13.97
N GLU A 381 -16.75 17.37 -14.19
CA GLU A 381 -16.17 16.73 -15.38
C GLU A 381 -16.85 17.30 -16.64
N GLY A 382 -16.06 17.65 -17.65
CA GLY A 382 -16.54 18.11 -18.96
C GLY A 382 -16.87 19.61 -19.02
N GLU A 383 -17.20 20.24 -17.90
CA GLU A 383 -17.44 21.68 -17.80
C GLU A 383 -16.23 22.43 -17.23
N ASP A 384 -15.80 22.05 -16.01
CA ASP A 384 -14.74 22.75 -15.29
C ASP A 384 -13.38 22.09 -15.55
N ILE A 385 -13.32 20.75 -15.62
CA ILE A 385 -12.12 19.96 -15.91
C ILE A 385 -12.47 18.76 -16.81
N LYS A 386 -11.63 18.43 -17.79
CA LYS A 386 -11.78 17.24 -18.63
C LYS A 386 -10.97 16.06 -18.11
N ILE A 387 -11.44 14.84 -18.38
CA ILE A 387 -10.63 13.62 -18.31
C ILE A 387 -10.12 13.32 -19.72
N GLU A 388 -8.81 13.19 -19.89
CA GLU A 388 -8.18 12.80 -21.14
C GLU A 388 -7.63 11.38 -21.05
N PHE A 389 -7.99 10.56 -22.04
CA PHE A 389 -7.49 9.20 -22.16
C PHE A 389 -6.18 9.17 -22.97
N THR A 390 -5.08 8.83 -22.31
CA THR A 390 -3.73 8.94 -22.90
C THR A 390 -3.22 7.65 -23.54
N GLY A 391 -3.98 6.56 -23.47
CA GLY A 391 -3.53 5.22 -23.85
C GLY A 391 -2.77 4.49 -22.74
N LEU A 392 -2.72 3.16 -22.86
CA LEU A 392 -1.93 2.31 -21.97
C LEU A 392 -0.43 2.56 -22.18
N ARG A 393 0.33 2.57 -21.08
CA ARG A 393 1.77 2.78 -21.12
C ARG A 393 2.52 1.46 -21.35
N PRO A 394 3.80 1.52 -21.74
CA PRO A 394 4.64 0.33 -21.82
C PRO A 394 4.59 -0.50 -20.54
N GLY A 395 4.37 -1.79 -20.71
CA GLY A 395 4.30 -2.77 -19.64
C GLY A 395 3.00 -2.79 -18.83
N GLU A 396 2.09 -1.83 -19.05
CA GLU A 396 0.90 -1.65 -18.24
C GLU A 396 -0.23 -2.63 -18.61
N LYS A 397 -0.78 -3.31 -17.60
CA LYS A 397 -1.99 -4.13 -17.76
C LYS A 397 -3.26 -3.29 -17.68
N LEU A 398 -4.28 -3.70 -18.44
CA LEU A 398 -5.63 -3.14 -18.26
C LEU A 398 -6.25 -3.61 -16.93
N TYR A 399 -6.06 -4.88 -16.60
CA TYR A 399 -6.52 -5.54 -15.39
C TYR A 399 -5.33 -6.24 -14.72
N GLU A 400 -5.13 -6.04 -13.42
CA GLU A 400 -4.17 -6.84 -12.64
C GLU A 400 -4.82 -8.17 -12.23
N GLU A 401 -4.01 -9.19 -11.96
CA GLU A 401 -4.51 -10.51 -11.55
C GLU A 401 -5.17 -10.44 -10.17
N VAL A 402 -6.23 -11.22 -9.98
CA VAL A 402 -6.79 -11.45 -8.63
C VAL A 402 -5.82 -12.36 -7.88
N LEU A 403 -5.31 -11.89 -6.75
CA LEU A 403 -4.25 -12.63 -6.03
C LEU A 403 -4.76 -13.77 -5.15
N SER A 404 -6.02 -13.69 -4.69
CA SER A 404 -6.57 -14.56 -3.64
C SER A 404 -7.60 -15.56 -4.19
N ASP A 405 -7.43 -16.03 -5.42
CA ASP A 405 -8.31 -17.01 -6.05
C ASP A 405 -8.20 -18.40 -5.38
N GLU A 406 -9.31 -19.14 -5.28
CA GLU A 406 -9.30 -20.42 -4.56
C GLU A 406 -8.53 -21.53 -5.29
N GLU A 407 -8.39 -21.42 -6.61
CA GLU A 407 -7.74 -22.42 -7.46
C GLU A 407 -6.23 -22.49 -7.17
N ASN A 408 -5.56 -21.34 -7.10
CA ASN A 408 -4.10 -21.23 -7.01
C ASN A 408 -3.59 -20.93 -5.61
N THR A 409 -4.44 -20.97 -4.59
CA THR A 409 -4.06 -20.64 -3.21
C THR A 409 -4.59 -21.63 -2.18
N ILE A 410 -3.99 -21.59 -1.00
CA ILE A 410 -4.35 -22.39 0.17
C ILE A 410 -4.84 -21.41 1.25
N PRO A 411 -5.99 -21.67 1.91
CA PRO A 411 -6.46 -20.79 2.97
C PRO A 411 -5.53 -20.82 4.19
N THR A 412 -5.51 -19.72 4.95
CA THR A 412 -4.91 -19.67 6.28
C THR A 412 -6.02 -19.55 7.34
N PRO A 413 -5.72 -19.64 8.65
CA PRO A 413 -6.68 -19.30 9.70
C PRO A 413 -7.19 -17.85 9.65
N TYR A 414 -6.63 -17.00 8.78
CA TYR A 414 -7.01 -15.62 8.59
C TYR A 414 -7.62 -15.44 7.20
N GLU A 415 -8.93 -15.17 7.15
CA GLU A 415 -9.76 -15.14 5.93
C GLU A 415 -9.18 -14.31 4.79
N LYS A 416 -8.50 -13.21 5.11
CA LYS A 416 -7.97 -12.24 4.14
C LYS A 416 -6.51 -12.48 3.74
N ILE A 417 -5.90 -13.57 4.23
CA ILE A 417 -4.54 -13.98 3.92
C ILE A 417 -4.57 -15.43 3.40
N ARG A 418 -4.02 -15.65 2.21
CA ARG A 418 -3.91 -16.99 1.61
C ARG A 418 -2.45 -17.25 1.24
N ILE A 419 -2.09 -18.51 1.04
CA ILE A 419 -0.76 -18.92 0.59
C ILE A 419 -0.84 -19.31 -0.88
N ALA A 420 -0.04 -18.69 -1.75
CA ALA A 420 0.00 -19.01 -3.16
C ALA A 420 0.72 -20.35 -3.41
N LYS A 421 0.16 -21.17 -4.30
CA LYS A 421 0.82 -22.37 -4.82
C LYS A 421 1.89 -21.93 -5.83
N ALA A 422 3.12 -21.82 -5.37
CA ALA A 422 4.24 -21.41 -6.23
C ALA A 422 4.91 -22.62 -6.90
N ARG A 423 5.29 -22.45 -8.18
CA ARG A 423 6.21 -23.37 -8.85
C ARG A 423 7.54 -23.42 -8.09
N GLN A 424 8.04 -24.63 -7.86
CA GLN A 424 9.37 -24.85 -7.30
C GLN A 424 10.42 -24.79 -8.40
N TYR A 425 11.57 -24.22 -8.05
CA TYR A 425 12.73 -24.08 -8.93
C TYR A 425 13.94 -24.69 -8.23
N ASP A 426 14.82 -25.33 -8.98
CA ASP A 426 16.09 -25.78 -8.43
C ASP A 426 17.02 -24.58 -8.14
N TYR A 427 17.67 -24.60 -6.99
CA TYR A 427 18.50 -23.49 -6.54
C TYR A 427 19.75 -23.29 -7.40
N ASP A 428 20.40 -24.36 -7.82
CA ASP A 428 21.65 -24.27 -8.58
C ASP A 428 21.38 -23.78 -10.01
N GLU A 429 20.28 -24.24 -10.62
CA GLU A 429 19.81 -23.73 -11.91
C GLU A 429 19.45 -22.23 -11.84
N VAL A 430 18.72 -21.81 -10.79
CA VAL A 430 18.37 -20.41 -10.59
C VAL A 430 19.60 -19.55 -10.38
N MET A 431 20.57 -20.01 -9.56
CA MET A 431 21.83 -19.29 -9.32
C MET A 431 22.60 -19.06 -10.61
N LYS A 432 22.71 -20.08 -11.46
CA LYS A 432 23.37 -19.97 -12.77
C LYS A 432 22.62 -18.99 -13.68
N ALA A 433 21.32 -19.14 -13.83
CA ALA A 433 20.50 -18.27 -14.68
C ALA A 433 20.59 -16.80 -14.22
N LEU A 434 20.54 -16.54 -12.90
CA LEU A 434 20.66 -15.20 -12.36
C LEU A 434 22.06 -14.61 -12.55
N ALA A 435 23.12 -15.42 -12.48
CA ALA A 435 24.47 -14.93 -12.77
C ALA A 435 24.57 -14.39 -14.21
N ASP A 436 24.08 -15.15 -15.18
CA ASP A 436 24.09 -14.76 -16.60
C ASP A 436 23.22 -13.50 -16.83
N ILE A 437 22.02 -13.45 -16.24
CA ILE A 437 21.11 -12.30 -16.31
C ILE A 437 21.76 -11.05 -15.69
N MET A 438 22.39 -11.18 -14.53
CA MET A 438 23.03 -10.07 -13.83
C MET A 438 24.25 -9.55 -14.59
N GLU A 439 25.03 -10.44 -15.21
CA GLU A 439 26.15 -10.05 -16.09
C GLU A 439 25.65 -9.26 -17.31
N ALA A 440 24.59 -9.75 -17.98
CA ALA A 440 23.98 -9.05 -19.10
C ALA A 440 23.42 -7.68 -18.67
N ALA A 441 22.78 -7.59 -17.49
CA ALA A 441 22.29 -6.34 -16.93
C ALA A 441 23.43 -5.35 -16.63
N GLN A 442 24.51 -5.81 -16.02
CA GLN A 442 25.68 -4.99 -15.69
C GLN A 442 26.39 -4.46 -16.94
N ARG A 443 26.41 -5.25 -18.02
CA ARG A 443 26.97 -4.86 -19.32
C ARG A 443 25.97 -4.13 -20.22
N VAL A 444 24.77 -3.85 -19.72
CA VAL A 444 23.69 -3.13 -20.44
C VAL A 444 23.30 -3.83 -21.75
N ARG A 445 23.36 -5.17 -21.79
CA ARG A 445 22.97 -5.98 -22.96
C ARG A 445 21.50 -6.36 -22.87
N ILE A 446 20.62 -5.36 -23.03
CA ILE A 446 19.18 -5.52 -22.78
C ILE A 446 18.56 -6.68 -23.61
N PRO A 447 18.83 -6.84 -24.92
CA PRO A 447 18.22 -7.93 -25.68
C PRO A 447 18.60 -9.33 -25.18
N GLU A 448 19.87 -9.51 -24.83
CA GLU A 448 20.39 -10.76 -24.25
C GLU A 448 19.76 -11.01 -22.88
N MET A 449 19.77 -10.00 -22.01
CA MET A 449 19.16 -10.06 -20.68
C MET A 449 17.69 -10.50 -20.75
N VAL A 450 16.90 -9.89 -21.64
CA VAL A 450 15.47 -10.20 -21.79
C VAL A 450 15.23 -11.61 -22.30
N ARG A 451 16.07 -12.12 -23.20
CA ARG A 451 16.01 -13.52 -23.66
C ARG A 451 16.27 -14.49 -22.51
N LEU A 452 17.30 -14.22 -21.69
CA LEU A 452 17.61 -15.02 -20.51
C LEU A 452 16.48 -14.96 -19.46
N ILE A 453 15.90 -13.78 -19.25
CA ILE A 453 14.75 -13.59 -18.35
C ILE A 453 13.57 -14.47 -18.79
N ARG A 454 13.26 -14.54 -20.09
CA ARG A 454 12.15 -15.40 -20.59
C ARG A 454 12.39 -16.89 -20.39
N GLN A 455 13.65 -17.32 -20.31
CA GLN A 455 13.97 -18.72 -19.99
C GLN A 455 13.69 -19.03 -18.52
N LEU A 456 14.03 -18.09 -17.61
CA LEU A 456 13.80 -18.25 -16.17
C LEU A 456 12.33 -18.02 -15.78
N VAL A 457 11.68 -17.05 -16.40
CA VAL A 457 10.29 -16.63 -16.15
C VAL A 457 9.49 -16.81 -17.45
N PRO A 458 9.09 -18.05 -17.79
CA PRO A 458 8.38 -18.34 -19.05
C PRO A 458 7.01 -17.67 -19.12
N GLU A 459 6.40 -17.34 -17.98
CA GLU A 459 5.15 -16.58 -17.91
C GLU A 459 5.30 -15.07 -18.21
N TYR A 460 6.52 -14.56 -18.40
CA TYR A 460 6.76 -13.16 -18.74
C TYR A 460 6.43 -12.88 -20.20
N VAL A 461 5.41 -12.04 -20.42
CA VAL A 461 5.02 -11.57 -21.75
C VAL A 461 5.00 -10.05 -21.76
N SER A 462 6.05 -9.43 -22.28
CA SER A 462 6.10 -7.97 -22.48
C SER A 462 4.85 -7.49 -23.24
N ARG A 463 4.22 -6.40 -22.77
CA ARG A 463 3.06 -5.79 -23.45
C ARG A 463 3.21 -4.28 -23.55
N ASN A 464 2.70 -3.68 -24.62
CA ASN A 464 2.75 -2.26 -24.95
C ASN A 464 4.19 -1.68 -24.98
N SER A 465 5.21 -2.53 -25.11
CA SER A 465 6.62 -2.16 -24.89
C SER A 465 7.50 -2.58 -26.06
N TRP A 466 8.60 -1.85 -26.27
CA TRP A 466 9.60 -2.15 -27.30
C TRP A 466 10.29 -3.52 -27.08
N LEU A 467 10.23 -4.04 -25.85
CA LEU A 467 10.73 -5.35 -25.45
C LEU A 467 9.92 -6.54 -25.99
N GLU A 468 8.77 -6.29 -26.62
CA GLU A 468 8.00 -7.34 -27.33
C GLU A 468 8.78 -7.94 -28.50
N LYS A 469 9.64 -7.14 -29.13
CA LYS A 469 10.38 -7.52 -30.35
C LYS A 469 11.69 -8.26 -30.07
N VAL A 470 12.13 -8.23 -28.82
CA VAL A 470 13.30 -8.96 -28.31
C VAL A 470 12.90 -10.39 -28.05
#